data_AF-U3IHC6-F1
#
_entry.id   AF-U3IHC6-F1
#
_cell.length_a   1.000
_cell.length_b   1.000
_cell.length_c   1.000
_cell.angle_alpha   90.00
_cell.angle_beta   90.00
_cell.angle_gamma   90.00
#
_symmetry.space_group_name_H-M   'P 1'
#
loop_
_entity.id
_entity.type
_entity.pdbx_description
1 polymer ?
#
loop_
_entity_poly.entity_id
_entity_poly.type
_entity_poly.pdbx_seq_one_letter_code
_entity_poly.pdbx_strand_id
1 'polypeptide(L)'
;TMLTLLVPLLLVASGKLSPTSPKPQSRVVNGEDAVPYSWPWQISLQYERDGTFRHTCGGTLIAPGWVMTAAHCISSTLTYEVVLGEYDMSTAEGSEQRIPVASSDIFVHPKWRSSCVACG
;
A
#
# COMPACT_ATOMS: atom_id res chain seq x y z
N THR A 1 -21.15 -0.97 -70.88
CA THR A 1 -21.53 -2.21 -70.16
C THR A 1 -20.30 -2.77 -69.48
N MET A 2 -20.51 -3.40 -68.32
CA MET A 2 -19.55 -4.13 -67.48
C MET A 2 -18.74 -3.34 -66.45
N LEU A 3 -19.45 -3.06 -65.36
CA LEU A 3 -19.08 -3.19 -63.96
C LEU A 3 -18.04 -4.32 -63.68
N THR A 4 -16.90 -4.00 -63.06
CA THR A 4 -16.15 -4.95 -62.21
C THR A 4 -15.60 -4.23 -60.98
N LEU A 5 -15.93 -4.81 -59.82
CA LEU A 5 -15.76 -4.36 -58.44
C LEU A 5 -14.29 -4.34 -57.97
N LEU A 6 -14.01 -3.40 -57.05
CA LEU A 6 -13.34 -3.50 -55.71
C LEU A 6 -12.22 -4.56 -55.55
N VAL A 7 -11.07 -4.27 -54.93
CA VAL A 7 -10.86 -3.96 -53.51
C VAL A 7 -9.43 -3.40 -53.34
N PRO A 8 -9.19 -2.37 -52.51
CA PRO A 8 -7.83 -1.92 -52.20
C PRO A 8 -7.11 -2.99 -51.37
N LEU A 9 -5.94 -3.43 -51.83
CA LEU A 9 -5.07 -4.32 -51.06
C LEU A 9 -4.51 -3.53 -49.87
N LEU A 10 -5.26 -3.49 -48.78
CA LEU A 10 -4.78 -3.04 -47.47
C LEU A 10 -3.63 -3.96 -47.07
N LEU A 11 -2.39 -3.48 -47.18
CA LEU A 11 -1.29 -4.04 -46.39
C LEU A 11 -1.62 -3.77 -44.92
N VAL A 12 -2.34 -4.68 -44.30
CA VAL A 12 -2.36 -4.79 -42.85
C VAL A 12 -0.97 -5.29 -42.48
N ALA A 13 -0.07 -4.36 -42.17
CA ALA A 13 1.15 -4.70 -41.47
C ALA A 13 0.71 -5.35 -40.15
N SER A 14 0.90 -6.66 -40.03
CA SER A 14 0.74 -7.42 -38.79
C SER A 14 1.83 -7.01 -37.81
N GLY A 15 1.79 -5.75 -37.38
CA GLY A 15 2.45 -5.30 -36.17
C GLY A 15 1.77 -6.03 -35.02
N LYS A 16 2.40 -7.09 -34.51
CA LYS A 16 2.02 -7.64 -33.21
C LYS A 16 2.24 -6.51 -32.21
N LEU A 17 1.15 -5.89 -31.77
CA LEU A 17 1.16 -5.03 -30.60
C LEU A 17 1.39 -5.97 -29.40
N SER A 18 2.65 -6.31 -29.14
CA SER A 18 2.99 -6.92 -27.86
C SER A 18 2.59 -5.91 -26.80
N PRO A 19 1.71 -6.28 -25.84
CA PRO A 19 1.52 -5.43 -24.68
C PRO A 19 2.90 -5.27 -24.04
N THR A 20 3.45 -4.07 -24.07
CA THR A 20 4.56 -3.70 -23.21
C THR A 20 4.02 -3.79 -21.80
N SER A 21 4.10 -4.99 -21.19
CA SER A 21 3.97 -5.12 -19.74
C SER A 21 4.93 -4.10 -19.15
N PRO A 22 4.46 -3.14 -18.34
CA PRO A 22 5.36 -2.21 -17.66
C PRO A 22 6.40 -3.09 -16.97
N LYS A 23 7.67 -2.91 -17.33
CA LYS A 23 8.73 -3.56 -16.56
C LYS A 23 8.48 -3.17 -15.11
N PRO A 24 8.44 -4.11 -14.16
CA PRO A 24 8.31 -3.75 -12.76
C PRO A 24 9.39 -2.71 -12.49
N GLN A 25 8.96 -1.51 -12.08
CA GLN A 25 9.91 -0.46 -11.71
C GLN A 25 10.89 -1.09 -10.73
N SER A 26 12.17 -0.98 -11.03
CA SER A 26 13.23 -1.48 -10.15
C SER A 26 12.98 -0.98 -8.73
N ARG A 27 13.28 -1.81 -7.72
CA ARG A 27 13.19 -1.42 -6.31
C ARG A 27 13.81 -0.04 -6.12
N VAL A 28 13.05 0.90 -5.59
CA VAL A 28 13.59 2.19 -5.14
C VAL A 28 14.50 1.89 -3.95
N VAL A 29 15.79 2.13 -4.11
CA VAL A 29 16.80 2.00 -3.06
C VAL A 29 17.40 3.39 -2.90
N ASN A 30 17.47 3.89 -1.66
CA ASN A 30 17.85 5.27 -1.35
C ASN A 30 16.87 6.29 -1.94
N GLY A 31 15.57 6.15 -1.64
CA GLY A 31 14.60 7.21 -1.90
C GLY A 31 15.00 8.51 -1.21
N GLU A 32 14.23 9.56 -1.45
CA GLU A 32 14.45 10.85 -0.81
C GLU A 32 13.54 10.97 0.42
N ASP A 33 14.02 11.69 1.43
CA ASP A 33 13.19 12.06 2.56
C ASP A 33 11.96 12.83 2.07
N ALA A 34 10.79 12.50 2.61
CA ALA A 34 9.59 13.26 2.32
C ALA A 34 9.71 14.68 2.86
N VAL A 35 9.04 15.66 2.26
CA VAL A 35 8.86 16.95 2.94
C VAL A 35 8.12 16.68 4.25
N PRO A 36 8.61 17.15 5.42
CA PRO A 36 8.01 16.83 6.71
C PRO A 36 6.50 17.05 6.71
N TYR A 37 5.77 16.01 7.14
CA TYR A 37 4.30 15.98 7.26
C TYR A 37 3.50 16.20 5.97
N SER A 38 4.14 16.19 4.79
CA SER A 38 3.46 16.37 3.49
C SER A 38 2.48 15.26 3.14
N TRP A 39 2.59 14.11 3.80
CA TRP A 39 1.68 12.97 3.70
C TRP A 39 0.94 12.77 5.04
N PRO A 40 0.01 13.67 5.42
CA PRO A 40 -0.54 13.72 6.78
C PRO A 40 -1.40 12.51 7.15
N TRP A 41 -1.80 11.71 6.16
CA TRP A 41 -2.54 10.45 6.37
C TRP A 41 -1.63 9.24 6.62
N GLN A 42 -0.32 9.37 6.43
CA GLN A 42 0.62 8.28 6.70
C GLN A 42 0.59 7.95 8.19
N ILE A 43 0.52 6.66 8.50
CA ILE A 43 0.65 6.17 9.88
C ILE A 43 1.78 5.15 9.99
N SER A 44 2.27 4.97 11.21
CA SER A 44 3.11 3.86 11.59
C SER A 44 2.30 2.91 12.48
N LEU A 45 2.03 1.70 11.99
CA LEU A 45 1.50 0.61 12.81
C LEU A 45 2.67 -0.02 13.57
N GLN A 46 2.56 -0.06 14.89
CA GLN A 46 3.58 -0.61 15.77
C GLN A 46 3.01 -1.75 16.61
N TYR A 47 3.83 -2.76 16.90
CA TYR A 47 3.48 -3.83 17.83
C TYR A 47 4.37 -3.79 19.06
N GLU A 48 3.82 -4.21 20.19
CA GLU A 48 4.54 -4.32 21.44
C GLU A 48 5.43 -5.58 21.44
N ARG A 49 6.67 -5.42 21.89
CA ARG A 49 7.56 -6.52 22.22
C ARG A 49 8.53 -6.09 23.33
N ASP A 50 8.62 -6.87 24.39
CA ASP A 50 9.56 -6.65 25.52
C ASP A 50 9.40 -5.24 26.15
N GLY A 51 8.16 -4.77 26.31
CA GLY A 51 7.79 -3.47 26.85
C GLY A 51 7.97 -2.29 25.89
N THR A 52 8.33 -2.55 24.62
CA THR A 52 8.64 -1.49 23.64
C THR A 52 7.86 -1.68 22.33
N PHE A 53 7.22 -0.63 21.86
CA PHE A 53 6.55 -0.62 20.55
C PHE A 53 7.56 -0.46 19.41
N ARG A 54 7.38 -1.23 18.34
CA ARG A 54 8.24 -1.23 17.15
C ARG A 54 7.41 -1.16 15.89
N HIS A 55 7.84 -0.33 14.94
CA HIS A 55 7.25 -0.25 13.61
C HIS A 55 7.25 -1.62 12.92
N THR A 56 6.13 -1.96 12.30
CA THR A 56 5.98 -3.18 11.48
C THR A 56 5.42 -2.89 10.10
N CYS A 57 4.45 -1.98 10.00
CA CYS A 57 3.79 -1.66 8.76
C CYS A 57 3.38 -0.19 8.69
N GLY A 58 3.16 0.28 7.46
CA GLY A 58 2.43 1.53 7.23
C GLY A 58 0.91 1.34 7.23
N GLY A 59 0.22 2.43 6.95
CA GLY A 59 -1.21 2.47 6.72
C GLY A 59 -1.65 3.87 6.32
N THR A 60 -2.96 4.07 6.25
CA THR A 60 -3.56 5.36 5.87
C THR A 60 -4.70 5.70 6.81
N LEU A 61 -4.68 6.90 7.39
CA LEU A 61 -5.84 7.49 8.05
C LEU A 61 -6.89 7.81 6.98
N ILE A 62 -7.98 7.05 6.96
CA ILE A 62 -9.04 7.18 5.96
C ILE A 62 -10.24 7.98 6.48
N ALA A 63 -10.43 8.03 7.79
CA ALA A 63 -11.42 8.86 8.47
C ALA A 63 -11.00 9.05 9.95
N PRO A 64 -11.58 10.00 10.68
CA PRO A 64 -11.37 10.10 12.13
C PRO A 64 -11.67 8.76 12.81
N GLY A 65 -10.70 8.20 13.53
CA GLY A 65 -10.81 6.90 14.20
C GLY A 65 -10.70 5.68 13.29
N TRP A 66 -10.40 5.83 11.99
CA TRP A 66 -10.28 4.71 11.04
C TRP A 66 -8.97 4.74 10.26
N VAL A 67 -8.18 3.68 10.42
CA VAL A 67 -6.96 3.42 9.66
C VAL A 67 -7.15 2.20 8.76
N MET A 68 -6.68 2.31 7.52
CA MET A 68 -6.56 1.19 6.60
C MET A 68 -5.11 0.71 6.54
N THR A 69 -4.90 -0.60 6.66
CA THR A 69 -3.59 -1.27 6.50
C THR A 69 -3.77 -2.63 5.82
N ALA A 70 -2.67 -3.31 5.52
CA ALA A 70 -2.72 -4.63 4.89
C ALA A 70 -3.05 -5.72 5.92
N ALA A 71 -3.87 -6.69 5.52
CA ALA A 71 -4.27 -7.80 6.39
C ALA A 71 -3.10 -8.62 6.95
N HIS A 72 -2.00 -8.77 6.19
CA HIS A 72 -0.82 -9.49 6.63
C HIS A 72 0.00 -8.78 7.72
N CYS A 73 -0.29 -7.50 8.00
CA CYS A 73 0.33 -6.75 9.08
C CYS A 73 -0.26 -7.10 10.45
N ILE A 74 -1.40 -7.80 10.47
CA ILE A 74 -2.17 -8.08 11.67
C ILE A 74 -1.93 -9.50 12.15
N SER A 75 -1.76 -9.64 13.47
CA SER A 75 -1.66 -10.90 14.18
C SER A 75 -2.47 -10.82 15.47
N SER A 76 -3.28 -11.84 15.75
CA SER A 76 -4.15 -11.89 16.93
C SER A 76 -3.40 -12.03 18.26
N THR A 77 -2.10 -12.32 18.22
CA THR A 77 -1.26 -12.49 19.42
C THR A 77 -0.47 -11.24 19.78
N LEU A 78 -0.56 -10.18 18.97
CA LEU A 78 0.21 -8.95 19.15
C LEU A 78 -0.70 -7.82 19.64
N THR A 79 -0.16 -6.98 20.51
CA THR A 79 -0.75 -5.71 20.92
C THR A 79 -0.25 -4.61 20.00
N TYR A 80 -1.16 -3.76 19.51
CA TYR A 80 -0.82 -2.72 18.53
C TYR A 80 -1.04 -1.30 19.07
N GLU A 81 -0.27 -0.37 18.53
CA GLU A 81 -0.58 1.06 18.52
C GLU A 81 -0.44 1.62 17.10
N VAL A 82 -1.11 2.74 16.85
CA VAL A 82 -0.95 3.56 15.65
C VAL A 82 -0.28 4.87 16.04
N VAL A 83 0.76 5.24 15.31
CA VAL A 83 1.40 6.56 15.43
C VAL A 83 1.03 7.41 14.22
N LEU A 84 0.46 8.59 14.47
CA LEU A 84 0.13 9.61 13.46
C LEU A 84 1.04 10.83 13.67
N GLY A 85 1.21 11.66 12.64
CA GLY A 85 2.03 12.89 12.75
C GLY A 85 3.52 12.62 12.94
N GLU A 86 3.98 11.44 12.55
CA GLU A 86 5.37 10.99 12.58
C GLU A 86 6.09 11.34 11.27
N TYR A 87 7.39 11.63 11.36
CA TYR A 87 8.27 11.87 10.23
C TYR A 87 9.62 11.15 10.42
N ASP A 88 10.36 11.48 11.48
CA ASP A 88 11.61 10.81 11.86
C ASP A 88 11.44 10.01 13.17
N MET A 89 11.22 8.70 13.03
CA MET A 89 11.04 7.78 14.16
C MET A 89 12.24 7.69 15.13
N SER A 90 13.40 8.28 14.79
CA SER A 90 14.56 8.34 15.68
C SER A 90 14.53 9.54 16.63
N THR A 91 13.63 10.49 16.39
CA THR A 91 13.51 11.75 17.11
C THR A 91 12.09 11.91 17.63
N ALA A 92 11.93 12.55 18.79
CA ALA A 92 10.61 12.98 19.27
C ALA A 92 10.39 14.45 18.89
N GLU A 93 9.47 14.70 17.97
CA GLU A 93 9.20 16.01 17.36
C GLU A 93 8.05 16.76 18.05
N GLY A 94 7.17 16.03 18.74
CA GLY A 94 6.01 16.56 19.47
C GLY A 94 4.72 16.61 18.65
N SER A 95 4.78 16.30 17.35
CA SER A 95 3.62 16.14 16.47
C SER A 95 2.97 14.77 16.58
N GLU A 96 3.66 13.80 17.18
CA GLU A 96 3.25 12.41 17.19
C GLU A 96 2.05 12.17 18.12
N GLN A 97 1.06 11.46 17.59
CA GLN A 97 -0.08 10.96 18.36
C GLN A 97 -0.01 9.44 18.38
N ARG A 98 0.13 8.87 19.57
CA ARG A 98 0.19 7.41 19.79
C ARG A 98 -1.15 6.93 20.32
N ILE A 99 -1.81 6.07 19.56
CA ILE A 99 -3.16 5.57 19.85
C ILE A 99 -3.10 4.05 20.00
N PRO A 100 -3.30 3.51 21.22
CA PRO A 100 -3.44 2.08 21.42
C PRO A 100 -4.65 1.52 20.66
N VAL A 101 -4.50 0.33 20.07
CA VAL A 101 -5.58 -0.33 19.31
C VAL A 101 -6.07 -1.54 20.10
N ALA A 102 -7.35 -1.52 20.47
CA ALA A 102 -7.98 -2.69 21.09
C ALA A 102 -8.09 -3.83 20.06
N SER A 103 -7.91 -5.08 20.51
CA SER A 103 -8.03 -6.24 19.63
C SER A 103 -9.45 -6.41 19.04
N SER A 104 -10.48 -5.86 19.69
CA SER A 104 -11.85 -5.80 19.18
C SER A 104 -12.05 -4.85 18.01
N ASP A 105 -11.12 -3.90 17.81
CA ASP A 105 -11.25 -2.81 16.83
C ASP A 105 -10.40 -3.07 15.58
N ILE A 106 -10.02 -4.33 15.36
CA ILE A 106 -9.24 -4.79 14.21
C ILE A 106 -10.13 -5.62 13.29
N PHE A 107 -10.34 -5.11 12.08
CA PHE A 107 -11.22 -5.74 11.08
C PHE A 107 -10.41 -6.28 9.90
N VAL A 108 -10.05 -7.56 9.95
CA VAL A 108 -9.38 -8.24 8.82
C VAL A 108 -10.44 -8.71 7.82
N HIS A 109 -10.21 -8.46 6.53
CA HIS A 109 -11.14 -8.86 5.48
C HIS A 109 -11.38 -10.39 5.51
N PRO A 110 -12.63 -10.87 5.48
CA PRO A 110 -12.95 -12.30 5.72
C PRO A 110 -12.43 -13.25 4.63
N LYS A 111 -12.06 -12.73 3.46
CA LYS A 111 -11.49 -13.52 2.35
C LYS A 111 -9.96 -13.52 2.31
N TRP A 112 -9.31 -12.76 3.20
CA TRP A 112 -7.85 -12.77 3.32
C TRP A 112 -7.33 -14.17 3.61
N ARG A 113 -6.23 -14.56 2.96
CA ARG A 113 -5.55 -15.84 3.17
C ARG A 113 -4.05 -15.64 3.32
N SER A 114 -3.50 -16.10 4.44
CA SER A 114 -2.06 -15.99 4.72
C SER A 114 -1.16 -16.69 3.71
N SER A 115 -1.66 -17.71 3.01
CA SER A 115 -0.91 -18.42 1.96
C SER A 115 -0.77 -17.64 0.65
N CYS A 116 -1.50 -16.54 0.46
CA CYS A 116 -1.40 -15.70 -0.72
C CYS A 116 -1.53 -14.23 -0.36
N VAL A 117 -0.39 -13.52 -0.29
CA VAL A 117 -0.31 -12.14 0.22
C VAL A 117 -1.10 -11.12 -0.62
N ALA A 118 -1.34 -11.43 -1.89
CA ALA A 118 -2.10 -10.60 -2.80
C ALA A 118 -3.56 -11.07 -3.01
N CYS A 119 -3.98 -12.18 -2.41
CA CYS A 119 -5.34 -12.70 -2.59
C CYS A 119 -6.30 -12.10 -1.56
N GLY A 120 -7.44 -11.60 -2.02
CA GLY A 120 -8.50 -11.05 -1.17
C GLY A 120 -9.69 -10.57 -1.96
#